data_AF-A0A838J1X7-F1
#
_entry.id   AF-A0A838J1X7-F1
#
_cell.length_a   1.000
_cell.length_b   1.000
_cell.length_c   1.000
_cell.angle_alpha   90.00
_cell.angle_beta   90.00
_cell.angle_gamma   90.00
#
_symmetry.space_group_name_H-M   'P 1'
#
loop_
_entity.id
_entity.type
_entity.pdbx_description
1 polymer ?
#
loop_
_entity_poly.entity_id
_entity_poly.type
_entity_poly.pdbx_seq_one_letter_code
_entity_poly.pdbx_strand_id
1 'polypeptide(L)'
;MARWHRPGGVEAALRAMNQDRERGKRDLSDAVHALLLGLPDLEPELGPEMQVRVANLAEFAVRGRTHIPREGNNKTIIYVPEPEAATRLSQQLAQLTKGSALLAGRATPNEEDYALTVRVAFDCIPGTRRRVLDCLTQGADLDRSGLPSSTRTYAVQDLKAVGLMLDDDRTRRLSESAAELLRAANIPVHEMSPLP
;
A
#
# COMPACT_ATOMS: atom_id res chain seq x y z
N MET A 1 3.01 -7.61 7.27
CA MET A 1 3.01 -7.50 8.74
C MET A 1 4.41 -7.12 9.19
N ALA A 2 4.67 -5.82 9.37
CA ALA A 2 5.91 -5.38 10.00
C ALA A 2 5.88 -5.90 11.45
N ARG A 3 6.74 -6.88 11.77
CA ARG A 3 6.96 -7.24 13.16
C ARG A 3 7.67 -6.06 13.80
N TRP A 4 6.96 -5.33 14.65
CA TRP A 4 7.59 -4.29 15.45
C TRP A 4 8.70 -4.95 16.27
N HIS A 5 9.94 -4.50 16.09
CA HIS A 5 11.06 -5.05 16.82
C HIS A 5 10.77 -4.89 18.31
N ARG A 6 10.98 -5.94 19.12
CA ARG A 6 10.90 -5.79 20.57
C ARG A 6 11.90 -4.69 20.96
N PRO A 7 11.47 -3.58 21.59
CA PRO A 7 12.44 -2.72 22.28
C PRO A 7 13.19 -3.62 23.27
N GLY A 8 14.52 -3.52 23.27
CA GLY A 8 15.43 -4.47 23.94
C GLY A 8 15.18 -4.63 25.45
N GLY A 9 15.94 -5.53 26.10
CA GLY A 9 15.73 -6.04 27.46
C GLY A 9 15.77 -5.03 28.63
N VAL A 10 16.67 -5.24 29.60
CA VAL A 10 16.67 -4.50 30.88
C VAL A 10 16.76 -2.99 30.69
N GLU A 11 17.47 -2.52 29.66
CA GLU A 11 17.62 -1.08 29.38
C GLU A 11 16.30 -0.39 28.98
N ALA A 12 15.46 -1.01 28.14
CA ALA A 12 14.16 -0.42 27.81
C ALA A 12 13.21 -0.46 29.01
N ALA A 13 13.32 -1.49 29.86
CA ALA A 13 12.58 -1.57 31.12
C ALA A 13 13.00 -0.45 32.09
N LEU A 14 14.31 -0.17 32.22
CA LEU A 14 14.83 0.94 33.01
C LEU A 14 14.39 2.30 32.46
N ARG A 15 14.40 2.48 31.13
CA ARG A 15 13.88 3.70 30.49
C ARG A 15 12.38 3.88 30.74
N ALA A 16 11.59 2.81 30.68
CA ALA A 16 10.15 2.85 30.96
C ALA A 16 9.83 3.13 32.45
N MET A 17 10.63 2.60 33.38
CA MET A 17 10.48 2.87 34.81
C MET A 17 10.82 4.32 35.19
N ASN A 18 11.83 4.90 34.53
CA ASN A 18 12.29 6.26 34.78
C ASN A 18 11.67 7.31 33.83
N GLN A 19 10.74 6.89 32.97
CA GLN A 19 10.03 7.77 32.06
C GLN A 19 9.06 8.66 32.85
N ASP A 20 9.20 9.98 32.70
CA ASP A 20 8.17 10.93 33.11
C ASP A 20 7.03 10.91 32.08
N ARG A 21 6.08 9.98 32.28
CA ARG A 21 4.93 9.79 31.38
C ARG A 21 4.07 11.04 31.28
N GLU A 22 3.93 11.79 32.38
CA GLU A 22 3.04 12.95 32.43
C GLU A 22 3.65 14.14 31.70
N ARG A 23 4.96 14.37 31.85
CA ARG A 23 5.66 15.34 31.01
C ARG A 23 5.63 14.93 29.53
N GLY A 24 5.92 13.67 29.21
CA GLY A 24 5.88 13.20 27.81
C GLY A 24 4.51 13.34 27.15
N LYS A 25 3.41 13.11 27.89
CA LYS A 25 2.04 13.36 27.40
C LYS A 25 1.78 14.85 27.16
N ARG A 26 2.19 15.72 28.09
CA ARG A 26 2.04 17.17 27.95
C ARG A 26 2.82 17.69 26.73
N ASP A 27 4.10 17.36 26.64
CA ASP A 27 4.97 17.82 25.55
C ASP A 27 4.43 17.36 24.17
N LEU A 28 3.93 16.12 24.08
CA LEU A 28 3.30 15.62 22.85
C LEU A 28 1.98 16.35 22.55
N SER A 29 1.14 16.54 23.56
CA SER A 29 -0.14 17.25 23.42
C SER A 29 0.10 18.68 22.93
N ASP A 30 1.04 19.39 23.54
CA ASP A 30 1.38 20.77 23.19
C ASP A 30 1.95 20.87 21.78
N ALA A 31 2.83 19.94 21.39
CA ALA A 31 3.38 19.89 20.04
C ALA A 31 2.31 19.62 18.97
N VAL A 32 1.41 18.66 19.21
CA VAL A 32 0.30 18.35 18.28
C VAL A 32 -0.67 19.53 18.20
N HIS A 33 -0.99 20.14 19.35
CA HIS A 33 -1.88 21.31 19.40
C HIS A 33 -1.27 22.50 18.63
N ALA A 34 0.01 22.78 18.84
CA ALA A 34 0.73 23.82 18.11
C ALA A 34 0.79 23.54 16.60
N LEU A 35 0.99 22.28 16.20
CA LEU A 35 0.95 21.87 14.79
C LEU A 35 -0.43 22.14 14.18
N LEU A 36 -1.50 21.63 14.80
CA LEU A 36 -2.86 21.73 14.26
C LEU A 36 -3.39 23.17 14.24
N LEU A 37 -3.10 23.96 15.27
CA LEU A 37 -3.46 25.39 15.29
C LEU A 37 -2.58 26.25 14.39
N GLY A 38 -1.36 25.79 14.08
CA GLY A 38 -0.43 26.46 13.20
C GLY A 38 -0.64 26.15 11.71
N LEU A 39 -1.62 25.32 11.36
CA LEU A 39 -1.90 25.02 9.96
C LEU A 39 -2.41 26.27 9.23
N PRO A 40 -1.97 26.50 7.98
CA PRO A 40 -2.49 27.60 7.19
C PRO A 40 -3.97 27.36 6.87
N ASP A 41 -4.75 28.44 6.81
CA ASP A 41 -6.12 28.42 6.30
C ASP A 41 -6.09 28.32 4.77
N LEU A 42 -5.84 27.11 4.29
CA LEU A 42 -5.60 26.78 2.90
C LEU A 42 -6.07 25.36 2.63
N GLU A 43 -6.80 25.18 1.54
CA GLU A 43 -7.12 23.85 1.02
C GLU A 43 -6.15 23.55 -0.14
N PRO A 44 -5.24 22.57 -0.01
CA PRO A 44 -4.33 22.25 -1.11
C PRO A 44 -5.10 21.82 -2.36
N GLU A 45 -4.65 22.20 -3.55
CA GLU A 45 -5.28 21.81 -4.79
C GLU A 45 -4.60 20.54 -5.35
N LEU A 46 -5.39 19.51 -5.64
CA LEU A 46 -4.89 18.32 -6.31
C LEU A 46 -4.97 18.53 -7.83
N GLY A 47 -3.84 18.80 -8.47
CA GLY A 47 -3.79 19.03 -9.91
C GLY A 47 -4.29 17.83 -10.75
N PRO A 48 -4.73 18.05 -12.00
CA PRO A 48 -5.36 17.01 -12.83
C PRO A 48 -4.52 15.74 -13.01
N GLU A 49 -3.21 15.90 -13.23
CA GLU A 49 -2.29 14.77 -13.36
C GLU A 49 -2.24 13.93 -12.08
N MET A 50 -2.15 14.58 -10.91
CA MET A 50 -2.14 13.90 -9.62
C MET A 50 -3.46 13.18 -9.34
N GLN A 51 -4.59 13.77 -9.75
CA GLN A 51 -5.91 13.11 -9.65
C GLN A 51 -5.93 11.80 -10.44
N VAL A 52 -5.43 11.81 -11.69
CA VAL A 52 -5.33 10.60 -12.52
C VAL A 52 -4.43 9.56 -11.84
N ARG A 53 -3.28 9.96 -11.31
CA ARG A 53 -2.36 9.07 -10.61
C ARG A 53 -2.99 8.43 -9.37
N VAL A 54 -3.72 9.21 -8.57
CA VAL A 54 -4.43 8.72 -7.38
C VAL A 54 -5.56 7.76 -7.76
N ALA A 55 -6.33 8.08 -8.81
CA ALA A 55 -7.43 7.23 -9.26
C ALA A 55 -6.95 5.86 -9.75
N ASN A 56 -5.90 5.81 -10.57
CA ASN A 56 -5.33 4.56 -11.06
C ASN A 56 -4.69 3.72 -9.93
N LEU A 57 -4.01 4.39 -8.99
CA LEU A 57 -3.48 3.73 -7.80
C LEU A 57 -4.58 3.11 -6.95
N ALA A 58 -5.69 3.83 -6.76
CA ALA A 58 -6.85 3.34 -6.01
C ALA A 58 -7.48 2.12 -6.69
N GLU A 59 -7.68 2.17 -8.01
CA GLU A 59 -8.22 1.06 -8.80
C GLU A 59 -7.34 -0.20 -8.69
N PHE A 60 -6.02 -0.04 -8.76
CA PHE A 60 -5.10 -1.15 -8.53
C PHE A 60 -5.22 -1.70 -7.10
N ALA A 61 -5.26 -0.82 -6.10
CA ALA A 61 -5.31 -1.20 -4.69
C ALA A 61 -6.63 -1.89 -4.31
N VAL A 62 -7.78 -1.45 -4.85
CA VAL A 62 -9.08 -2.11 -4.57
C VAL A 62 -9.09 -3.55 -5.08
N ARG A 63 -8.60 -3.80 -6.30
CA ARG A 63 -8.43 -5.17 -6.83
C ARG A 63 -7.48 -5.97 -5.94
N GLY A 64 -6.35 -5.38 -5.57
CA GLY A 64 -5.32 -6.02 -4.76
C GLY A 64 -5.80 -6.42 -3.37
N ARG A 65 -6.73 -5.66 -2.77
CA ARG A 65 -7.28 -5.92 -1.42
C ARG A 65 -8.54 -6.78 -1.40
N THR A 66 -9.17 -7.06 -2.55
CA THR A 66 -10.40 -7.87 -2.64
C THR A 66 -10.21 -9.23 -1.98
N HIS A 67 -11.02 -9.55 -0.97
CA HIS A 67 -10.93 -10.84 -0.29
C HIS A 67 -11.44 -11.96 -1.21
N ILE A 68 -10.66 -13.03 -1.37
CA ILE A 68 -11.06 -14.22 -2.14
C ILE A 68 -11.41 -15.34 -1.16
N PRO A 69 -12.69 -15.71 -1.01
CA PRO A 69 -13.09 -16.77 -0.11
C PRO A 69 -12.62 -18.13 -0.61
N ARG A 70 -12.05 -18.90 0.32
CA ARG A 70 -11.50 -20.23 0.05
C ARG A 70 -12.09 -21.25 1.01
N GLU A 71 -12.26 -22.47 0.54
CA GLU A 71 -12.71 -23.59 1.36
C GLU A 71 -11.66 -23.95 2.43
N GLY A 72 -12.11 -24.34 3.62
CA GLY A 72 -11.25 -24.55 4.78
C GLY A 72 -10.20 -25.65 4.57
N ASN A 73 -10.61 -26.78 3.99
CA ASN A 73 -9.84 -28.03 3.95
C ASN A 73 -8.85 -28.11 2.78
N ASN A 74 -9.28 -27.76 1.56
CA ASN A 74 -8.46 -27.88 0.35
C ASN A 74 -7.93 -26.50 -0.16
N LYS A 75 -8.38 -25.39 0.45
CA LYS A 75 -8.07 -24.01 0.03
C LYS A 75 -8.48 -23.68 -1.41
N THR A 76 -9.44 -24.41 -1.98
CA THR A 76 -10.01 -24.10 -3.29
C THR A 76 -10.80 -22.79 -3.24
N ILE A 77 -10.71 -21.97 -4.28
CA ILE A 77 -11.50 -20.73 -4.40
C ILE A 77 -12.97 -21.11 -4.52
N ILE A 78 -13.82 -20.57 -3.65
CA ILE A 78 -15.27 -20.85 -3.66
C ILE A 78 -15.94 -20.03 -4.76
N TYR A 79 -15.62 -18.73 -4.82
CA TYR A 79 -16.03 -17.84 -5.88
C TYR A 79 -15.09 -16.63 -5.94
N VAL A 80 -15.12 -15.90 -7.06
CA VAL A 80 -14.37 -14.66 -7.25
C VAL A 80 -15.34 -13.48 -7.11
N PRO A 81 -15.31 -12.71 -6.02
CA PRO A 81 -16.12 -11.50 -5.90
C PRO A 81 -15.66 -10.43 -6.88
N GLU A 82 -16.62 -9.61 -7.31
CA GLU A 82 -16.31 -8.35 -7.97
C GLU A 82 -15.58 -7.41 -6.99
N PRO A 83 -14.46 -6.80 -7.39
CA PRO A 83 -13.78 -5.81 -6.57
C PRO A 83 -14.68 -4.62 -6.20
N GLU A 84 -14.43 -4.02 -5.03
CA GLU A 84 -15.08 -2.76 -4.65
C GLU A 84 -14.77 -1.68 -5.69
N ALA A 85 -15.74 -0.82 -6.02
CA ALA A 85 -15.47 0.36 -6.84
C ALA A 85 -14.42 1.26 -6.18
N ALA A 86 -13.47 1.78 -6.96
CA ALA A 86 -12.36 2.58 -6.44
C ALA A 86 -12.77 3.94 -5.85
N THR A 87 -14.00 4.41 -6.08
CA THR A 87 -14.47 5.78 -5.77
C THR A 87 -14.13 6.22 -4.34
N ARG A 88 -14.48 5.39 -3.35
CA ARG A 88 -14.22 5.69 -1.94
C ARG A 88 -12.73 5.73 -1.61
N LEU A 89 -11.97 4.76 -2.13
CA LEU A 89 -10.53 4.71 -1.89
C LEU A 89 -9.81 5.90 -2.56
N SER A 90 -10.20 6.25 -3.79
CA SER A 90 -9.67 7.43 -4.51
C SER A 90 -9.89 8.72 -3.72
N GLN A 91 -11.10 8.92 -3.16
CA GLN A 91 -11.39 10.08 -2.32
C GLN A 91 -10.51 10.11 -1.07
N GLN A 92 -10.34 8.98 -0.38
CA GLN A 92 -9.51 8.89 0.82
C GLN A 92 -8.02 9.12 0.52
N LEU A 93 -7.50 8.55 -0.57
CA LEU A 93 -6.12 8.75 -1.02
C LEU A 93 -5.87 10.19 -1.50
N ALA A 94 -6.86 10.83 -2.13
CA ALA A 94 -6.79 12.25 -2.47
C ALA A 94 -6.70 13.11 -1.21
N GLN A 95 -7.56 12.87 -0.21
CA GLN A 95 -7.53 13.59 1.07
C GLN A 95 -6.23 13.36 1.83
N LEU A 96 -5.66 12.15 1.78
CA LEU A 96 -4.36 11.87 2.37
C LEU A 96 -3.24 12.68 1.69
N THR A 97 -3.21 12.69 0.36
CA THR A 97 -2.24 13.47 -0.43
C THR A 97 -2.32 14.97 -0.10
N LYS A 98 -3.54 15.51 -0.03
CA LYS A 98 -3.78 16.92 0.32
C LYS A 98 -3.41 17.22 1.77
N GLY A 99 -3.80 16.35 2.71
CA GLY A 99 -3.47 16.49 4.12
C GLY A 99 -1.96 16.51 4.36
N SER A 100 -1.19 15.67 3.67
CA SER A 100 0.28 15.70 3.71
C SER A 100 0.85 17.04 3.27
N ALA A 101 0.34 17.59 2.15
CA ALA A 101 0.75 18.90 1.66
C ALA A 101 0.38 20.03 2.64
N LEU A 102 -0.81 19.96 3.25
CA LEU A 102 -1.28 20.93 4.23
C LEU A 102 -0.39 20.95 5.48
N LEU A 103 -0.04 19.77 6.01
CA LEU A 103 0.89 19.64 7.13
C LEU A 103 2.27 20.23 6.83
N ALA A 104 2.68 20.22 5.56
CA ALA A 104 3.91 20.84 5.07
C ALA A 104 3.74 22.33 4.67
N GLY A 105 2.55 22.92 4.86
CA GLY A 105 2.26 24.30 4.49
C GLY A 105 2.23 24.58 2.98
N ARG A 106 1.94 23.57 2.16
CA ARG A 106 1.97 23.67 0.68
C ARG A 106 0.56 23.72 0.09
N ALA A 107 0.37 24.64 -0.86
CA ALA A 107 -0.87 24.78 -1.63
C ALA A 107 -1.07 23.68 -2.68
N THR A 108 -0.01 22.97 -3.07
CA THR A 108 -0.07 21.92 -4.07
C THR A 108 0.77 20.73 -3.61
N PRO A 109 0.22 19.50 -3.63
CA PRO A 109 0.98 18.31 -3.33
C PRO A 109 2.12 18.06 -4.32
N ASN A 110 3.19 17.45 -3.85
CA ASN A 110 4.35 17.06 -4.65
C ASN A 110 4.56 15.54 -4.59
N GLU A 111 5.70 15.07 -5.11
CA GLU A 111 6.05 13.65 -5.11
C GLU A 111 6.23 13.04 -3.72
N GLU A 112 6.58 13.83 -2.69
CA GLU A 112 6.70 13.33 -1.32
C GLU A 112 5.32 12.97 -0.75
N ASP A 113 4.33 13.82 -0.95
CA ASP A 113 2.94 13.55 -0.55
C ASP A 113 2.38 12.36 -1.32
N TYR A 114 2.68 12.29 -2.61
CA TYR A 114 2.24 11.17 -3.43
C TYR A 114 2.91 9.87 -3.00
N ALA A 115 4.20 9.88 -2.65
CA ALA A 115 4.90 8.69 -2.15
C ALA A 115 4.28 8.14 -0.86
N LEU A 116 3.82 9.01 0.04
CA LEU A 116 3.03 8.62 1.21
C LEU A 116 1.72 7.94 0.79
N THR A 117 1.00 8.51 -0.17
CA THR A 117 -0.25 7.96 -0.70
C THR A 117 -0.04 6.60 -1.36
N VAL A 118 1.02 6.43 -2.16
CA VAL A 118 1.43 5.14 -2.74
C VAL A 118 1.65 4.12 -1.64
N ARG A 119 2.42 4.47 -0.61
CA ARG A 119 2.67 3.56 0.52
C ARG A 119 1.37 3.12 1.17
N VAL A 120 0.47 4.05 1.50
CA VAL A 120 -0.81 3.72 2.15
C VAL A 120 -1.70 2.84 1.26
N ALA A 121 -1.78 3.14 -0.04
CA ALA A 121 -2.57 2.35 -0.98
C ALA A 121 -2.10 0.89 -1.02
N PHE A 122 -0.78 0.66 -1.12
CA PHE A 122 -0.25 -0.69 -1.13
C PHE A 122 -0.24 -1.35 0.26
N ASP A 123 -0.21 -0.60 1.36
CA ASP A 123 -0.37 -1.14 2.72
C ASP A 123 -1.80 -1.67 2.96
N CYS A 124 -2.79 -1.25 2.16
CA CYS A 124 -4.13 -1.82 2.18
C CYS A 124 -4.20 -3.24 1.54
N ILE A 125 -3.18 -3.65 0.79
CA ILE A 125 -3.14 -4.95 0.11
C ILE A 125 -2.65 -6.02 1.11
N PRO A 126 -3.31 -7.20 1.19
CA PRO A 126 -2.84 -8.30 2.02
C PRO A 126 -1.35 -8.60 1.80
N GLY A 127 -0.60 -8.70 2.90
CA GLY A 127 0.87 -8.72 2.85
C GLY A 127 1.47 -9.87 2.02
N THR A 128 0.77 -10.99 1.88
CA THR A 128 1.20 -12.10 1.02
C THR A 128 1.10 -11.73 -0.47
N ARG A 129 0.00 -11.11 -0.89
CA ARG A 129 -0.16 -10.60 -2.25
C ARG A 129 0.77 -9.44 -2.54
N ARG A 130 0.94 -8.54 -1.57
CA ARG A 130 1.87 -7.40 -1.67
C ARG A 130 3.29 -7.85 -2.04
N ARG A 131 3.80 -8.88 -1.36
CA ARG A 131 5.13 -9.44 -1.65
C ARG A 131 5.25 -10.03 -3.05
N VAL A 132 4.19 -10.68 -3.55
CA VAL A 132 4.16 -11.18 -4.93
C VAL A 132 4.16 -10.01 -5.91
N LEU A 133 3.31 -9.01 -5.69
CA LEU A 133 3.26 -7.81 -6.53
C LEU A 133 4.58 -7.04 -6.54
N ASP A 134 5.26 -6.91 -5.40
CA ASP A 134 6.59 -6.27 -5.32
C ASP A 134 7.63 -7.01 -6.16
N CYS A 135 7.61 -8.35 -6.19
CA CYS A 135 8.48 -9.12 -7.08
C CYS A 135 8.15 -8.83 -8.55
N LEU A 136 6.87 -8.82 -8.90
CA LEU A 136 6.44 -8.61 -10.29
C LEU A 136 6.76 -7.20 -10.80
N THR A 137 6.54 -6.16 -9.98
CA THR A 137 6.86 -4.78 -10.35
C THR A 137 8.36 -4.55 -10.48
N GLN A 138 9.17 -5.31 -9.75
CA GLN A 138 10.63 -5.27 -9.82
C GLN A 138 11.23 -6.18 -10.89
N GLY A 139 10.41 -6.94 -11.63
CA GLY A 139 10.91 -7.94 -12.58
C GLY A 139 11.71 -9.05 -11.91
N ALA A 140 11.45 -9.35 -10.64
CA ALA A 140 12.16 -10.32 -9.82
C ALA A 140 11.41 -11.66 -9.76
N ASP A 141 12.16 -12.76 -9.56
CA ASP A 141 11.55 -14.06 -9.30
C ASP A 141 10.68 -14.03 -8.03
N LEU A 142 9.50 -14.67 -8.10
CA LEU A 142 8.61 -14.82 -6.96
C LEU A 142 9.22 -15.63 -5.81
N ASP A 143 10.28 -16.41 -6.05
CA ASP A 143 11.06 -17.04 -4.96
C ASP A 143 11.69 -16.01 -4.01
N ARG A 144 11.94 -14.78 -4.48
CA ARG A 144 12.43 -13.67 -3.64
C ARG A 144 11.35 -13.05 -2.75
N SER A 145 10.09 -13.44 -2.89
CA SER A 145 8.99 -12.97 -2.01
C SER A 145 9.15 -13.40 -0.55
N GLY A 146 10.01 -14.39 -0.26
CA GLY A 146 10.20 -14.94 1.08
C GLY A 146 8.94 -15.60 1.65
N LEU A 147 8.00 -15.99 0.79
CA LEU A 147 6.80 -16.73 1.15
C LEU A 147 7.03 -18.24 1.01
N PRO A 148 6.46 -19.08 1.90
CA PRO A 148 6.39 -20.52 1.67
C PRO A 148 5.69 -20.83 0.35
N SER A 149 6.11 -21.90 -0.33
CA SER A 149 5.62 -22.26 -1.67
C SER A 149 4.09 -22.32 -1.75
N SER A 150 3.43 -22.95 -0.77
CA SER A 150 1.95 -23.02 -0.72
C SER A 150 1.30 -21.65 -0.56
N THR A 151 1.84 -20.80 0.34
CA THR A 151 1.34 -19.43 0.56
C THR A 151 1.50 -18.57 -0.68
N ARG A 152 2.63 -18.72 -1.38
CA ARG A 152 2.89 -18.03 -2.65
C ARG A 152 1.92 -18.49 -3.73
N THR A 153 1.68 -19.79 -3.86
CA THR A 153 0.69 -20.34 -4.82
C THR A 153 -0.69 -19.74 -4.59
N TYR A 154 -1.16 -19.66 -3.35
CA TYR A 154 -2.47 -19.06 -3.05
C TYR A 154 -2.50 -17.56 -3.34
N ALA A 155 -1.42 -16.83 -3.03
CA ALA A 155 -1.34 -15.40 -3.35
C ALA A 155 -1.36 -15.15 -4.86
N VAL A 156 -0.66 -15.98 -5.66
CA VAL A 156 -0.70 -15.90 -7.12
C VAL A 156 -2.09 -16.20 -7.66
N GLN A 157 -2.75 -17.26 -7.18
CA GLN A 157 -4.11 -17.60 -7.57
C GLN A 157 -5.11 -16.47 -7.24
N ASP A 158 -5.00 -15.87 -6.04
CA ASP A 158 -5.82 -14.72 -5.67
C ASP A 158 -5.61 -13.54 -6.63
N LEU A 159 -4.35 -13.24 -6.97
CA LEU A 159 -4.00 -12.13 -7.86
C LEU A 159 -4.46 -12.36 -9.31
N LYS A 160 -4.41 -13.60 -9.79
CA LYS A 160 -5.02 -14.01 -11.07
C LYS A 160 -6.53 -13.81 -11.03
N ALA A 161 -7.19 -14.25 -9.96
CA ALA A 161 -8.64 -14.15 -9.80
C ALA A 161 -9.14 -12.70 -9.83
N VAL A 162 -8.39 -11.74 -9.25
CA VAL A 162 -8.74 -10.31 -9.29
C VAL A 162 -8.22 -9.59 -10.54
N GLY A 163 -7.71 -10.32 -11.53
CA GLY A 163 -7.23 -9.77 -12.80
C GLY A 163 -5.95 -8.94 -12.70
N LEU A 164 -5.17 -9.07 -11.62
CA LEU A 164 -3.89 -8.36 -11.46
C LEU A 164 -2.69 -9.13 -12.04
N MET A 165 -2.84 -10.43 -12.28
CA MET A 165 -1.85 -11.28 -12.93
C MET A 165 -2.47 -11.99 -14.14
N LEU A 166 -1.64 -12.36 -15.11
CA LEU A 166 -2.07 -13.16 -16.26
C LEU A 166 -2.53 -14.55 -15.83
N ASP A 167 -3.55 -15.08 -16.49
CA ASP A 167 -4.09 -16.42 -16.26
C ASP A 167 -3.34 -17.51 -17.03
N ASP A 168 -2.03 -17.34 -17.19
CA ASP A 168 -1.14 -18.33 -17.78
C ASP A 168 -0.18 -18.84 -16.71
N ASP A 169 -0.10 -20.15 -16.55
CA ASP A 169 0.79 -20.78 -15.56
C ASP A 169 2.27 -20.75 -15.98
N ARG A 170 2.53 -20.46 -17.26
CA ARG A 170 3.89 -20.36 -17.80
C ARG A 170 4.50 -18.98 -17.63
N THR A 171 3.68 -17.93 -17.50
CA THR A 171 4.15 -16.54 -17.42
C THR A 171 3.73 -15.87 -16.11
N ARG A 172 4.72 -15.59 -15.26
CA ARG A 172 4.53 -14.87 -13.99
C ARG A 172 4.68 -13.37 -14.23
N ARG A 173 3.65 -12.73 -14.78
CA ARG A 173 3.64 -11.30 -15.07
C ARG A 173 2.32 -10.66 -14.63
N LEU A 174 2.35 -9.34 -14.46
CA LEU A 174 1.13 -8.55 -14.29
C LEU A 174 0.24 -8.69 -15.53
N SER A 175 -1.08 -8.59 -15.34
CA SER A 175 -1.98 -8.40 -16.48
C SER A 175 -1.69 -7.06 -17.17
N GLU A 176 -2.04 -6.93 -18.44
CA GLU A 176 -1.88 -5.67 -19.18
C GLU A 176 -2.60 -4.51 -18.47
N SER A 177 -3.86 -4.73 -18.10
CA SER A 177 -4.63 -3.73 -17.34
C SER A 177 -3.98 -3.33 -16.02
N ALA A 178 -3.36 -4.28 -15.30
CA ALA A 178 -2.68 -3.98 -14.04
C ALA A 178 -1.39 -3.17 -14.27
N ALA A 179 -0.63 -3.50 -15.31
CA ALA A 179 0.55 -2.74 -15.70
C ALA A 179 0.19 -1.31 -16.15
N GLU A 180 -0.90 -1.15 -16.90
CA GLU A 180 -1.42 0.17 -17.31
C GLU A 180 -1.81 1.03 -16.11
N LEU A 181 -2.57 0.47 -15.15
CA LEU A 181 -2.92 1.16 -13.91
C LEU A 181 -1.67 1.65 -13.15
N LEU A 182 -0.65 0.79 -13.03
CA LEU A 182 0.60 1.18 -12.36
C LEU A 182 1.37 2.25 -13.13
N ARG A 183 1.49 2.15 -14.46
CA ARG A 183 2.14 3.18 -15.29
C ARG A 183 1.40 4.52 -15.21
N ALA A 184 0.07 4.51 -15.27
CA ALA A 184 -0.77 5.70 -15.13
C ALA A 184 -0.71 6.29 -13.71
N ALA A 185 -0.40 5.48 -12.71
CA ALA A 185 -0.09 5.90 -11.35
C ALA A 185 1.37 6.37 -11.19
N ASN A 186 2.18 6.39 -12.26
CA ASN A 186 3.61 6.70 -12.21
C ASN A 186 4.39 5.75 -11.28
N ILE A 187 4.01 4.47 -11.24
CA ILE A 187 4.72 3.40 -10.53
C ILE A 187 5.54 2.61 -11.55
N PRO A 188 6.86 2.45 -11.33
CA PRO A 188 7.70 1.72 -12.25
C PRO A 188 7.30 0.23 -12.29
N VAL A 189 7.18 -0.29 -13.51
CA VAL A 189 6.95 -1.72 -13.78
C VAL A 189 8.10 -2.22 -14.63
N HIS A 190 8.98 -3.01 -14.02
CA HIS A 190 10.07 -3.67 -14.71
C HIS A 190 9.56 -4.97 -15.33
N GLU A 191 9.66 -5.05 -16.65
CA GLU A 191 9.36 -6.30 -17.35
C GLU A 191 10.46 -7.32 -17.07
N MET A 192 10.06 -8.53 -16.62
CA MET A 192 10.98 -9.66 -16.60
C MET A 192 11.47 -9.91 -18.04
N SER A 193 12.78 -9.88 -18.24
CA SER A 193 13.37 -10.35 -19.48
C SER A 193 12.92 -11.80 -19.71
N PRO A 194 12.46 -12.19 -20.91
CA PRO A 194 12.11 -13.58 -21.16
C PRO A 194 13.32 -14.44 -20.80
N LEU A 195 13.09 -15.49 -20.00
CA LEU A 195 14.11 -16.50 -19.76
C LEU A 195 14.59 -17.01 -21.13
N PRO A 196 15.92 -17.11 -21.35
CA PRO A 196 16.49 -17.57 -22.62
C PRO A 196 16.06 -18.99 -22.98
#